data_AF-A0A2E0I122-F1
#
_entry.id   AF-A0A2E0I122-F1
#
_cell.length_a   1.000
_cell.length_b   1.000
_cell.length_c   1.000
_cell.angle_alpha   90.00
_cell.angle_beta   90.00
_cell.angle_gamma   90.00
#
_symmetry.space_group_name_H-M   'P 1'
#
loop_
_entity.id
_entity.type
_entity.pdbx_description
1 polymer ?
#
loop_
_entity_poly.entity_id
_entity_poly.type
_entity_poly.pdbx_seq_one_letter_code
_entity_poly.pdbx_strand_id
1 'polypeptide(L)'
;MSIDLTPQKNHLKQQFQNLYKIANQTDASFYGAVAAQEQKQIKGLSNLEKRLLKAEKRKHAVQLEKALKLKAALFPQNTLQERHSNFSSFYSLYGPTFLKSLRADFQPFQQGFYILSL
;
A
#
# COMPACT_ATOMS: atom_id res chain seq x y z
N MET A 1 -5.91 -0.26 -5.98
CA MET A 1 -6.42 -0.17 -7.38
C MET A 1 -5.20 0.18 -8.23
N SER A 2 -4.88 -0.52 -9.33
CA SER A 2 -3.61 -0.22 -10.03
C SER A 2 -3.73 1.12 -10.76
N ILE A 3 -3.11 2.17 -10.22
CA ILE A 3 -3.00 3.46 -10.92
C ILE A 3 -2.04 3.27 -12.09
N ASP A 4 -2.57 3.36 -13.30
CA ASP A 4 -1.82 3.22 -14.55
C ASP A 4 -2.19 4.36 -15.51
N LEU A 5 -1.20 5.18 -15.85
CA LEU A 5 -1.33 6.28 -16.81
C LEU A 5 -0.84 5.92 -18.21
N THR A 6 -0.57 4.64 -18.49
CA THR A 6 -0.20 4.15 -19.83
C THR A 6 -1.22 4.55 -20.90
N PRO A 7 -2.55 4.46 -20.68
CA PRO A 7 -3.53 4.91 -21.69
C PRO A 7 -3.37 6.39 -22.07
N GLN A 8 -3.16 7.26 -21.08
CA GLN A 8 -3.00 8.70 -21.26
C GLN A 8 -1.68 9.02 -21.98
N LYS A 9 -0.59 8.32 -21.63
CA LYS A 9 0.70 8.44 -22.34
C LYS A 9 0.56 8.02 -23.81
N ASN A 10 -0.18 6.95 -24.09
CA ASN A 10 -0.40 6.48 -25.46
C ASN A 10 -1.28 7.45 -26.26
N HIS A 11 -2.34 7.98 -25.64
CA HIS A 11 -3.18 9.00 -26.28
C HIS A 11 -2.38 10.27 -26.60
N LEU A 12 -1.52 10.71 -25.68
CA LEU A 12 -0.64 11.84 -25.89
C LEU A 12 0.31 11.60 -27.07
N LYS A 13 0.96 10.43 -27.15
CA LYS A 13 1.80 10.05 -28.31
C LYS A 13 1.03 10.14 -29.63
N GLN A 14 -0.20 9.62 -29.67
CA GLN A 14 -1.06 9.69 -30.85
C GLN A 14 -1.38 11.14 -31.26
N GLN A 15 -1.67 12.02 -30.29
CA GLN A 15 -1.89 13.45 -30.57
C GLN A 15 -0.66 14.11 -31.20
N PHE A 16 0.54 13.76 -30.72
CA PHE A 16 1.80 14.30 -31.24
C PHE A 16 2.12 13.83 -32.67
N GLN A 17 1.61 12.68 -33.13
CA GLN A 17 1.78 12.24 -34.52
C GLN A 17 1.28 13.27 -35.54
N ASN A 18 0.16 13.94 -35.25
CA ASN A 18 -0.36 15.00 -36.12
C ASN A 18 0.52 16.25 -36.08
N LEU A 19 1.07 16.61 -34.91
CA LEU A 19 1.99 17.73 -34.77
C LEU A 19 3.31 17.48 -35.53
N TYR A 20 3.81 16.25 -35.53
CA TYR A 20 4.98 15.88 -36.32
C TYR A 20 4.76 16.01 -37.83
N LYS A 21 3.57 15.64 -38.33
CA LYS A 21 3.22 15.83 -39.76
C LYS A 21 3.26 17.30 -40.15
N ILE A 22 2.73 18.18 -39.31
CA ILE A 22 2.74 19.64 -39.54
C ILE A 22 4.18 20.17 -39.44
N ALA A 23 4.94 19.74 -38.43
CA ALA A 23 6.33 20.17 -38.24
C ALA A 23 7.27 19.73 -39.38
N ASN A 24 6.99 18.60 -40.03
CA ASN A 24 7.73 18.14 -41.20
C ASN A 24 7.47 18.98 -42.46
N GLN A 25 6.40 19.79 -42.48
CA GLN A 25 6.11 20.72 -43.57
C GLN A 25 6.77 22.09 -43.33
N THR A 26 7.45 22.28 -42.20
CA THR A 26 8.13 23.52 -41.81
C THR A 26 9.63 23.27 -41.57
N ASP A 27 10.35 24.26 -41.05
CA ASP A 27 11.79 24.16 -40.79
C ASP A 27 12.12 23.00 -39.81
N ALA A 28 13.25 22.34 -40.04
CA ALA A 28 13.69 21.18 -39.27
C ALA A 28 13.79 21.44 -37.75
N SER A 29 14.03 22.68 -37.33
CA SER A 29 14.03 23.08 -35.92
C SER A 29 12.67 22.89 -35.24
N PHE A 30 11.57 22.99 -35.99
CA PHE A 30 10.21 22.84 -35.46
C PHE A 30 9.90 21.40 -35.06
N TYR A 31 10.42 20.42 -35.81
CA TYR A 31 10.33 19.01 -35.45
C TYR A 31 10.98 18.74 -34.09
N GLY A 32 12.18 19.29 -33.87
CA GLY A 32 12.89 19.18 -32.59
C GLY A 32 12.11 19.81 -31.43
N ALA A 33 11.47 20.96 -31.65
CA ALA A 33 10.63 21.62 -30.66
C ALA A 33 9.39 20.78 -30.29
N VAL A 34 8.72 20.18 -31.28
CA VAL A 34 7.58 19.27 -31.06
C VAL A 34 8.01 18.02 -30.29
N ALA A 35 9.15 17.42 -30.66
CA ALA A 35 9.68 16.26 -29.95
C ALA A 35 10.04 16.56 -28.50
N ALA A 36 10.68 17.70 -28.23
CA ALA A 36 11.00 18.13 -26.88
C ALA A 36 9.72 18.30 -26.02
N GLN A 37 8.66 18.83 -26.63
CA GLN A 37 7.38 19.01 -25.93
C GLN A 37 6.68 17.68 -25.65
N GLU A 38 6.70 16.72 -26.58
CA GLU A 38 6.18 15.38 -26.35
C GLU A 38 6.86 14.73 -25.13
N GLN A 39 8.20 14.74 -25.14
CA GLN A 39 9.00 14.13 -24.06
C GLN A 39 8.74 14.79 -22.71
N LYS A 40 8.61 16.12 -22.68
CA LYS A 40 8.28 16.87 -21.46
C LYS A 40 6.94 16.44 -20.88
N GLN A 41 5.93 16.25 -21.72
CA GLN A 41 4.58 15.86 -21.28
C GLN A 41 4.52 14.40 -20.83
N ILE A 42 5.17 13.47 -21.55
CA ILE A 42 5.28 12.06 -21.13
C ILE A 42 6.00 11.95 -19.77
N LYS A 43 7.07 12.71 -19.59
CA LYS A 43 7.79 12.77 -18.31
C LYS A 43 6.90 13.35 -17.20
N GLY A 44 6.09 14.37 -17.51
CA GLY A 44 5.08 14.93 -16.61
C GLY A 44 4.09 13.88 -16.12
N LEU A 45 3.49 13.11 -17.03
CA LEU A 45 2.56 12.02 -16.69
C LEU A 45 3.25 10.92 -15.86
N SER A 46 4.48 10.55 -16.21
CA SER A 46 5.24 9.54 -15.45
C SER A 46 5.55 10.00 -14.01
N ASN A 47 5.84 11.28 -13.82
CA ASN A 47 6.04 11.84 -12.49
C ASN A 47 4.73 11.92 -11.69
N LEU A 48 3.62 12.28 -12.35
CA LEU A 48 2.30 12.32 -11.74
C LEU A 48 1.87 10.93 -11.26
N GLU A 49 2.02 9.90 -12.10
CA GLU A 49 1.75 8.50 -11.76
C GLU A 49 2.52 8.05 -10.50
N LYS A 50 3.83 8.33 -10.43
CA LYS A 50 4.66 8.05 -9.25
C LYS A 50 4.13 8.74 -7.99
N ARG A 51 3.71 10.01 -8.11
CA ARG A 51 3.15 10.78 -6.98
C ARG A 51 1.81 10.21 -6.52
N LEU A 52 0.95 9.82 -7.45
CA LEU A 52 -0.34 9.19 -7.17
C LEU A 52 -0.16 7.85 -6.44
N LEU A 53 0.73 6.99 -6.94
CA LEU A 53 1.07 5.72 -6.28
C LEU A 53 1.64 5.94 -4.88
N LYS A 54 2.51 6.94 -4.69
CA LYS A 54 3.05 7.28 -3.37
C LYS A 54 1.95 7.78 -2.42
N ALA A 55 1.00 8.56 -2.92
CA ALA A 55 -0.13 9.04 -2.13
C ALA A 55 -1.07 7.91 -1.73
N GLU A 56 -1.39 6.98 -2.64
CA GLU A 56 -2.18 5.78 -2.35
C GLU A 56 -1.49 4.94 -1.26
N LYS A 57 -0.18 4.66 -1.43
CA LYS A 57 0.62 3.95 -0.41
C LYS A 57 0.55 4.62 0.95
N ARG A 58 0.71 5.95 1.01
CA ARG A 58 0.61 6.72 2.27
C ARG A 58 -0.79 6.66 2.88
N LYS A 59 -1.83 6.76 2.04
CA LYS A 59 -3.24 6.69 2.49
C LYS A 59 -3.53 5.37 3.20
N HIS A 60 -2.92 4.28 2.73
CA HIS A 60 -3.09 2.94 3.30
C HIS A 60 -1.99 2.53 4.28
N ALA A 61 -0.91 3.29 4.41
CA ALA A 61 0.25 2.94 5.23
C ALA A 61 -0.15 2.79 6.70
N VAL A 62 -0.98 3.69 7.23
CA VAL A 62 -1.41 3.65 8.63
C VAL A 62 -2.26 2.40 8.91
N GLN A 63 -3.22 2.08 8.05
CA GLN A 63 -4.05 0.89 8.22
C GLN A 63 -3.25 -0.39 8.03
N LEU A 64 -2.33 -0.41 7.06
CA LEU A 64 -1.44 -1.54 6.83
C LEU A 64 -0.52 -1.75 8.03
N GLU A 65 0.07 -0.69 8.57
CA GLU A 65 0.93 -0.76 9.76
C GLU A 65 0.15 -1.28 10.97
N LYS A 66 -1.08 -0.79 11.20
CA LYS A 66 -1.97 -1.31 12.25
C LYS A 66 -2.28 -2.80 12.04
N ALA A 67 -2.60 -3.21 10.82
CA ALA A 67 -2.87 -4.61 10.50
C ALA A 67 -1.63 -5.50 10.71
N LEU A 68 -0.45 -5.03 10.32
CA LEU A 68 0.82 -5.75 10.51
C LEU A 68 1.19 -5.86 11.99
N LYS A 69 0.99 -4.79 12.78
CA LYS A 69 1.18 -4.81 14.23
C LYS A 69 0.23 -5.81 14.90
N LEU A 70 -1.04 -5.80 14.53
CA LEU A 70 -2.02 -6.77 15.03
C LEU A 70 -1.63 -8.20 14.66
N LYS A 71 -1.25 -8.43 13.40
CA LYS A 71 -0.76 -9.74 12.94
C LYS A 71 0.46 -10.19 13.73
N ALA A 72 1.44 -9.32 13.96
CA ALA A 72 2.64 -9.66 14.71
C ALA A 72 2.35 -9.99 16.19
N ALA A 73 1.36 -9.33 16.79
CA ALA A 73 0.94 -9.61 18.17
C ALA A 73 0.20 -10.96 18.30
N LEU A 74 -0.67 -11.30 17.34
CA LEU A 74 -1.46 -12.54 17.33
C LEU A 74 -0.69 -13.74 16.76
N PHE A 75 0.20 -13.50 15.81
CA PHE A 75 0.97 -14.50 15.08
C PHE A 75 2.48 -14.15 15.07
N PRO A 76 3.14 -14.12 16.23
CA PRO A 76 4.58 -13.87 16.30
C PRO A 76 5.30 -14.90 15.43
N GLN A 77 6.27 -14.45 14.62
CA GLN A 77 7.01 -15.32 13.67
C GLN A 77 6.12 -16.10 12.68
N ASN A 78 4.90 -15.62 12.40
CA ASN A 78 3.85 -16.29 11.59
C ASN A 78 3.34 -17.61 12.18
N THR A 79 3.52 -17.85 13.48
CA THR A 79 3.03 -19.01 14.23
C THR A 79 2.12 -18.55 15.36
N LEU A 80 1.37 -19.45 15.99
CA LEU A 80 0.40 -19.10 17.03
C LEU A 80 1.08 -18.46 18.25
N GLN A 81 0.47 -17.41 18.80
CA GLN A 81 0.95 -16.71 20.00
C GLN A 81 1.27 -17.67 21.16
N GLU A 82 0.40 -18.66 21.42
CA GLU A 82 0.57 -19.65 22.51
C GLU A 82 1.86 -20.47 22.41
N ARG A 83 2.44 -20.61 21.22
CA ARG A 83 3.70 -21.35 21.00
C ARG A 83 4.94 -20.53 21.32
N HIS A 84 4.80 -19.22 21.46
CA HIS A 84 5.92 -18.28 21.65
C HIS A 84 5.80 -17.46 22.93
N SER A 85 4.60 -17.08 23.33
CA SER A 85 4.36 -16.21 24.49
C SER A 85 4.30 -17.01 25.79
N ASN A 86 4.95 -16.50 26.83
CA ASN A 86 4.87 -17.06 28.17
C ASN A 86 3.73 -16.41 28.96
N PHE A 87 3.02 -17.18 29.79
CA PHE A 87 1.95 -16.65 30.66
C PHE A 87 2.45 -15.49 31.54
N SER A 88 3.70 -15.55 32.01
CA SER A 88 4.28 -14.57 32.94
C SER A 88 4.33 -13.17 32.32
N SER A 89 4.48 -13.06 31.01
CA SER A 89 4.47 -11.77 30.30
C SER A 89 3.10 -11.08 30.42
N PHE A 90 2.01 -11.84 30.32
CA PHE A 90 0.66 -11.31 30.50
C PHE A 90 0.37 -11.01 31.97
N TYR A 91 0.75 -11.92 32.88
CA TYR A 91 0.54 -11.70 34.31
C TYR A 91 1.36 -10.50 34.84
N SER A 92 2.56 -10.26 34.32
CA SER A 92 3.36 -9.09 34.70
C SER A 92 2.71 -7.78 34.26
N LEU A 93 1.98 -7.77 33.14
CA LEU A 93 1.36 -6.56 32.59
C LEU A 93 -0.02 -6.27 33.20
N TYR A 94 -0.83 -7.31 33.35
CA TYR A 94 -2.24 -7.20 33.76
C TYR A 94 -2.48 -7.68 35.21
N GLY A 95 -1.53 -8.39 35.81
CA GLY A 95 -1.65 -8.87 37.19
C GLY A 95 -2.82 -9.85 37.39
N PRO A 96 -3.45 -9.84 38.57
CA PRO A 96 -4.54 -10.75 38.89
C PRO A 96 -5.79 -10.61 38.00
N THR A 97 -5.99 -9.48 37.32
CA THR A 97 -7.17 -9.29 36.44
C THR A 97 -7.12 -10.23 35.24
N PHE A 98 -5.92 -10.53 34.70
CA PHE A 98 -5.75 -11.49 33.61
C PHE A 98 -6.38 -12.85 33.92
N LEU A 99 -6.05 -13.43 35.08
CA LEU A 99 -6.58 -14.73 35.49
C LEU A 99 -8.08 -14.67 35.81
N LYS A 100 -8.57 -13.54 36.33
CA LYS A 100 -10.01 -13.35 36.58
C LYS A 100 -10.78 -13.32 35.27
N SER A 101 -10.36 -12.53 34.29
CA SER A 101 -11.01 -12.44 32.97
C SER A 101 -10.92 -13.76 32.23
N LEU A 102 -9.74 -14.40 32.21
CA LEU A 102 -9.58 -15.71 31.59
C LEU A 102 -10.53 -16.75 32.19
N ARG A 103 -10.66 -16.81 33.52
CA ARG A 103 -11.56 -17.77 34.18
C ARG A 103 -13.04 -17.47 33.93
N ALA A 104 -13.41 -16.20 33.84
CA ALA A 104 -14.80 -15.80 33.60
C ALA A 104 -15.25 -16.12 32.17
N ASP A 105 -14.36 -15.92 31.19
CA ASP A 105 -14.75 -15.89 29.78
C ASP A 105 -14.28 -17.13 28.99
N PHE A 106 -13.27 -17.87 29.48
CA PHE A 106 -12.73 -19.02 28.74
C PHE A 106 -13.62 -20.25 28.84
N GLN A 107 -14.11 -20.71 27.69
CA GLN A 107 -14.86 -21.96 27.56
C GLN A 107 -13.93 -23.07 27.04
N PRO A 108 -13.42 -23.96 27.91
CA PRO A 108 -12.34 -24.91 27.55
C PRO A 108 -12.74 -25.94 26.49
N PHE A 109 -14.04 -26.19 26.32
CA PHE A 109 -14.56 -27.14 25.35
C PHE A 109 -15.08 -26.48 24.06
N GLN A 110 -14.99 -25.15 23.95
CA GLN A 110 -15.37 -24.46 22.74
C GLN A 110 -14.32 -24.71 21.65
N GLN A 111 -14.76 -25.24 20.51
CA GLN A 111 -13.87 -25.50 19.38
C GLN A 111 -13.56 -24.18 18.65
N GLY A 112 -12.27 -23.90 18.42
CA GLY A 112 -11.80 -22.75 17.64
C GLY A 112 -10.79 -21.88 18.40
N PHE A 113 -10.44 -20.74 17.80
CA PHE A 113 -9.60 -19.74 18.47
C PHE A 113 -10.40 -18.99 19.53
N TYR A 114 -9.80 -18.85 20.71
CA TYR A 114 -10.30 -17.98 21.77
C TYR A 114 -9.53 -16.66 21.77
N ILE A 115 -10.25 -15.54 21.82
CA ILE A 115 -9.66 -14.21 21.91
C ILE A 115 -10.06 -13.61 23.26
N LEU A 116 -9.07 -13.41 24.12
CA LEU A 116 -9.25 -12.69 25.37
C LEU A 116 -9.05 -11.19 25.14
N SER A 117 -10.06 -10.39 25.44
CA SER A 117 -9.96 -8.92 25.42
C SER A 117 -9.69 -8.42 26.84
N LEU A 118 -8.51 -7.84 27.08
CA LEU A 118 -8.03 -7.35 28.38
C LEU A 118 -7.99 -5.83 28.44
#